data_AF-A0A919B9J8-F1
#
_entry.id   AF-A0A919B9J8-F1
#
_cell.length_a   1.000
_cell.length_b   1.000
_cell.length_c   1.000
_cell.angle_alpha   90.00
_cell.angle_beta   90.00
_cell.angle_gamma   90.00
#
_symmetry.space_group_name_H-M   'P 1'
#
loop_
_entity.id
_entity.type
_entity.pdbx_description
1 polymer ?
#
loop_
_entity_poly.entity_id
_entity_poly.type
_entity_poly.pdbx_seq_one_letter_code
_entity_poly.pdbx_strand_id
1 'polypeptide(L)' 'MPRIKLAHWVGDHKPGDEIDVSDTELASLNRDGRVAAVVDVVPDPPTPLPEPAALAVAPQAEPAAGETGRRRR' A
#
# COMPACT_ATOMS: atom_id res chain seq x y z
N MET A 1 -10.63 12.09 8.67
CA MET A 1 -10.36 13.48 8.30
C MET A 1 -9.26 13.44 7.25
N PRO A 2 -9.57 13.75 5.97
CA PRO A 2 -8.55 13.86 4.94
C PRO A 2 -7.60 15.03 5.23
N ARG A 3 -6.31 14.82 4.99
CA ARG A 3 -5.32 15.88 5.01
C ARG A 3 -5.14 16.44 3.61
N ILE A 4 -5.04 17.75 3.47
CA ILE A 4 -4.85 18.40 2.17
C ILE A 4 -3.70 19.38 2.19
N LYS A 5 -3.06 19.54 1.03
CA LYS A 5 -2.13 20.60 0.74
C LYS A 5 -2.86 21.77 0.08
N LEU A 6 -2.66 22.97 0.58
CA LEU A 6 -3.31 24.17 0.04
C LEU A 6 -2.61 24.68 -1.23
N ALA A 7 -3.38 25.14 -2.22
CA ALA A 7 -2.89 25.84 -3.41
C ALA A 7 -2.82 27.36 -3.22
N HIS A 8 -3.67 27.89 -2.34
CA HIS A 8 -3.83 29.32 -2.07
C HIS A 8 -3.94 29.57 -0.56
N TRP A 9 -3.87 30.84 -0.15
CA TRP A 9 -4.07 31.23 1.25
C TRP A 9 -5.50 30.90 1.72
N VAL A 10 -5.61 30.33 2.93
CA VAL A 10 -6.88 30.04 3.60
C VAL A 10 -6.77 30.42 5.08
N GLY A 11 -7.41 31.51 5.48
CA GLY A 11 -7.24 32.07 6.83
C GLY A 11 -5.77 32.40 7.09
N ASP A 12 -5.19 31.84 8.15
CA ASP A 12 -3.78 31.99 8.53
C ASP A 12 -2.86 30.97 7.84
N HIS A 13 -3.40 30.07 7.02
CA HIS A 13 -2.63 29.04 6.32
C HIS A 13 -2.15 29.54 4.96
N LYS A 14 -0.85 29.36 4.71
CA LYS A 14 -0.20 29.72 3.45
C LYS A 14 -0.36 28.63 2.39
N PRO A 15 -0.18 28.95 1.11
CA PRO A 15 -0.05 27.95 0.05
C PRO A 15 1.04 26.93 0.38
N GLY A 16 0.74 25.65 0.17
CA GLY A 16 1.61 24.53 0.44
C GLY A 16 1.53 23.98 1.87
N ASP A 17 0.79 24.63 2.77
CA ASP A 17 0.51 24.12 4.11
C ASP A 17 -0.39 22.89 4.06
N GLU A 18 -0.19 21.95 4.99
CA GLU A 18 -0.91 20.67 5.05
C GLU A 18 -1.83 20.61 6.26
N ILE A 19 -3.13 20.77 6.03
CA ILE A 19 -4.15 20.85 7.08
C ILE A 19 -5.11 19.65 7.03
N ASP A 20 -5.56 19.21 8.20
CA ASP A 20 -6.63 18.23 8.34
C ASP A 20 -7.98 18.93 8.23
N VAL A 21 -8.82 18.47 7.32
CA VAL A 21 -10.14 19.05 7.06
C VAL A 21 -11.21 17.97 7.12
N SER A 22 -12.46 18.38 7.35
CA SER A 22 -13.62 17.50 7.24
C SER A 22 -13.96 17.26 5.76
N ASP A 23 -14.68 16.18 5.43
CA ASP A 23 -15.10 15.91 4.04
C ASP A 23 -15.93 17.05 3.43
N THR A 24 -16.76 17.71 4.23
CA THR A 24 -17.54 18.90 3.81
C THR A 24 -16.64 20.09 3.46
N GLU A 25 -15.58 20.30 4.24
CA GLU A 25 -14.62 21.37 4.03
C GLU A 25 -13.74 21.07 2.81
N LEU A 26 -13.32 19.80 2.66
CA LEU A 26 -12.61 19.33 1.47
C LEU A 26 -13.42 19.62 0.19
N ALA A 27 -14.71 19.26 0.17
CA ALA A 27 -15.56 19.51 -0.99
C ALA A 27 -15.69 21.01 -1.30
N SER A 28 -15.78 21.85 -0.27
CA SER A 28 -15.86 23.31 -0.42
C SER A 28 -14.54 23.88 -0.96
N LEU A 29 -13.42 23.53 -0.35
CA LEU A 29 -12.09 24.00 -0.77
C LEU A 29 -11.70 23.49 -2.16
N ASN A 30 -12.12 22.27 -2.52
CA ASN A 30 -11.91 21.72 -3.85
C ASN A 30 -12.72 22.47 -4.90
N ARG A 31 -14.00 22.77 -4.60
CA ARG A 31 -14.86 23.60 -5.46
C ARG A 31 -14.28 25.00 -5.68
N ASP A 32 -13.68 25.59 -4.66
CA ASP A 32 -13.02 26.90 -4.73
C ASP A 32 -11.63 26.85 -5.39
N GLY A 33 -11.15 25.68 -5.82
CA GLY A 33 -9.83 25.51 -6.44
C GLY A 33 -8.66 25.75 -5.48
N ARG A 34 -8.89 25.65 -4.17
CA ARG A 34 -7.89 25.95 -3.13
C ARG A 34 -7.07 24.75 -2.69
N VAL A 35 -7.38 23.56 -3.20
CA VAL A 35 -6.66 22.31 -2.88
C VAL A 35 -5.59 22.08 -3.95
N ALA A 36 -4.32 22.02 -3.55
CA ALA A 36 -3.21 21.63 -4.42
C ALA A 36 -3.09 20.11 -4.54
N ALA A 37 -3.25 19.39 -3.43
CA ALA A 37 -3.22 17.94 -3.38
C ALA A 37 -4.02 17.42 -2.18
N VAL A 38 -4.65 16.26 -2.32
CA VAL A 38 -5.21 15.53 -1.18
C VAL A 38 -4.14 14.54 -0.72
N VAL A 39 -3.66 14.72 0.51
CA VAL A 39 -2.71 13.84 1.16
C VAL A 39 -3.52 12.83 1.95
N ASP A 40 -3.97 11.79 1.26
CA ASP A 40 -4.67 10.69 1.92
C ASP A 40 -3.68 10.04 2.90
N VAL A 41 -3.96 10.14 4.20
CA VAL A 41 -3.23 9.36 5.21
C VAL A 41 -3.71 7.93 5.00
N VAL A 42 -2.99 7.20 4.14
CA VAL A 42 -3.12 5.76 4.00
C VAL A 42 -3.01 5.19 5.41
N PRO A 43 -4.06 4.57 5.97
CA PRO A 43 -3.89 3.84 7.21
C PRO A 43 -2.85 2.77 6.93
N ASP A 44 -1.74 2.81 7.67
CA ASP A 44 -0.71 1.78 7.64
C ASP A 44 -1.41 0.41 7.62
N PRO A 45 -1.22 -0.42 6.58
CA PRO A 45 -1.85 -1.73 6.57
C PRO A 45 -1.35 -2.48 7.81
N PRO A 46 -2.23 -3.09 8.62
CA PRO A 46 -1.81 -3.76 9.83
C PRO A 46 -0.70 -4.75 9.47
N THR A 47 0.49 -4.53 10.02
CA THR A 47 1.65 -5.39 9.78
C THR A 47 1.22 -6.83 10.04
N PRO A 48 1.31 -7.75 9.06
CA PRO A 48 0.90 -9.13 9.29
C PRO A 48 1.78 -9.70 10.40
N LEU A 49 1.15 -10.07 11.51
CA LEU A 49 1.81 -10.78 12.61
C LEU A 49 2.42 -12.08 12.03
N PRO A 50 3.67 -12.42 12.34
CA PRO A 50 4.29 -13.65 11.84
C PRO A 50 3.52 -14.86 12.38
N GLU A 51 3.02 -15.70 11.48
CA GLU A 51 2.51 -17.04 11.82
C GLU A 51 3.58 -17.81 12.59
N PRO A 52 3.23 -18.51 13.69
CA PRO A 52 4.20 -19.32 14.40
C PRO A 52 4.69 -20.44 13.49
N ALA A 53 6.00 -20.45 13.25
CA ALA A 53 6.70 -21.47 12.48
C ALA A 53 6.31 -22.88 12.96
N ALA A 54 5.56 -23.61 12.12
CA ALA A 54 5.42 -25.04 12.24
C ALA A 54 6.81 -25.66 12.07
N LEU A 55 7.28 -26.30 13.13
CA LEU A 55 8.55 -26.99 13.24
C LEU A 55 8.80 -27.94 12.05
N ALA A 56 10.02 -27.86 11.54
CA ALA A 56 10.64 -28.63 10.48
C ALA A 56 10.39 -30.15 10.51
N VAL A 57 10.20 -30.77 9.33
CA VAL A 57 10.88 -32.03 8.92
C VAL A 57 11.16 -31.99 7.41
N ALA A 58 12.40 -32.31 7.08
CA ALA A 58 13.06 -32.23 5.77
C ALA A 58 12.71 -33.43 4.82
N PRO A 59 13.21 -33.43 3.56
CA PRO A 59 12.65 -34.18 2.43
C PRO A 59 13.15 -35.64 2.36
N GLN A 60 12.27 -36.57 1.95
CA GLN A 60 12.68 -37.93 1.58
C GLN A 60 12.37 -38.21 0.12
N ALA A 61 13.41 -38.72 -0.55
CA ALA A 61 13.52 -38.98 -1.97
C ALA A 61 12.64 -40.14 -2.43
N GLU A 62 11.94 -39.97 -3.55
CA GLU A 62 11.34 -41.07 -4.29
C GLU A 62 12.39 -41.75 -5.20
N PRO A 63 12.49 -43.09 -5.21
CA PRO A 63 13.26 -43.82 -6.20
C PRO A 63 12.36 -44.19 -7.38
N ALA A 64 12.64 -43.67 -8.58
CA ALA A 64 12.00 -44.16 -9.80
C ALA A 64 13.03 -44.84 -10.70
N ALA A 65 12.98 -46.17 -10.68
CA ALA A 65 13.75 -47.05 -11.53
C ALA A 65 13.28 -46.98 -12.99
N GLY A 66 14.25 -46.84 -13.90
CA GLY A 66 14.37 -47.47 -15.21
C GLY A 66 13.24 -47.34 -16.25
N GLU A 67 13.56 -46.75 -17.41
CA GLU A 67 13.11 -47.31 -18.69
C GLU A 67 14.07 -47.02 -19.86
N THR A 68 14.64 -48.14 -20.35
CA THR A 68 15.08 -48.54 -21.71
C THR A 68 15.72 -47.55 -22.71
N GLY A 69 16.82 -48.03 -23.29
CA GLY A 69 17.55 -47.35 -24.36
C GLY A 69 16.86 -47.36 -25.73
N ARG A 70 17.23 -46.37 -26.55
CA ARG A 70 17.03 -46.37 -27.99
C ARG A 70 18.31 -45.98 -28.71
N ARG A 71 18.83 -46.94 -29.48
CA ARG A 71 19.85 -46.79 -30.54
C ARG A 71 19.64 -45.51 -31.36
N ARG A 72 20.73 -44.79 -31.65
CA ARG A 72 20.87 -44.05 -32.92
C ARG A 72 22.20 -44.42 -33.57
N ARG A 73 22.10 -44.42 -34.90
CA ARG A 73 22.97 -44.96 -35.96
C ARG A 73 24.45 -44.63 -35.83
#